data_AF-T1G7F5-F1
#
_entry.id   AF-T1G7F5-F1
#
_cell.length_a   1.000
_cell.length_b   1.000
_cell.length_c   1.000
_cell.angle_alpha   90.00
_cell.angle_beta   90.00
_cell.angle_gamma   90.00
#
_symmetry.space_group_name_H-M   'P 1'
#
loop_
_entity.id
_entity.type
_entity.pdbx_description
1 polymer ?
#
loop_
_entity_poly.entity_id
_entity_poly.type
_entity_poly.pdbx_seq_one_letter_code
_entity_poly.pdbx_strand_id
1 'polypeptide(L)'
;PMFHFTQEQVACVCEILLASAKLDRLYRFLWSLPDCPQIRQNESVVKSECVLAYCGGNYRELYNLLESREFSTHNHNCLQTLWLKAHYAEAEKQRGRPLGAVGKYRVRRKYPLPRTIWDGEETSYCFKEKSRTTLRDWYSHNPYPTPSEKRQLSASTGLTTTQVSNWFKNRRQRDRAAESKNGSISK
;
A
#
# COMPACT_ATOMS: atom_id res chain seq x y z
N PRO A 1 41.19 -11.87 -15.00
CA PRO A 1 41.22 -10.50 -14.45
C PRO A 1 40.04 -10.26 -13.50
N MET A 2 40.30 -10.15 -12.19
CA MET A 2 39.27 -9.67 -11.26
C MET A 2 39.08 -8.18 -11.48
N PHE A 3 38.11 -7.81 -12.32
CA PHE A 3 37.67 -6.44 -12.44
C PHE A 3 36.97 -6.05 -11.13
N HIS A 4 37.64 -5.22 -10.34
CA HIS A 4 37.04 -4.65 -9.15
C HIS A 4 36.27 -3.40 -9.58
N PHE A 5 34.94 -3.50 -9.60
CA PHE A 5 34.07 -2.33 -9.78
C PHE A 5 34.08 -1.48 -8.51
N THR A 6 34.04 -0.17 -8.66
CA THR A 6 33.75 0.74 -7.54
C THR A 6 32.28 0.64 -7.15
N GLN A 7 31.91 1.12 -5.97
CA GLN A 7 30.52 1.12 -5.50
C GLN A 7 29.60 1.87 -6.48
N GLU A 8 30.05 3.01 -7.01
CA GLU A 8 29.31 3.83 -7.98
C GLU A 8 29.13 3.11 -9.31
N GLN A 9 30.15 2.39 -9.76
CA GLN A 9 30.07 1.58 -10.98
C GLN A 9 29.08 0.43 -10.80
N VAL A 10 29.11 -0.27 -9.66
CA VAL A 10 28.14 -1.33 -9.34
C VAL A 10 26.71 -0.76 -9.32
N ALA A 11 26.51 0.37 -8.64
CA ALA A 11 25.21 1.04 -8.58
C ALA A 11 24.70 1.41 -9.97
N CYS A 12 25.55 2.04 -10.79
CA CYS A 12 25.22 2.42 -12.16
C CYS A 12 24.83 1.20 -13.03
N VAL A 13 25.59 0.11 -12.96
CA VAL A 13 25.27 -1.13 -13.69
C VAL A 13 23.93 -1.71 -13.23
N CYS A 14 23.64 -1.71 -11.92
CA CYS A 14 22.34 -2.14 -11.38
C CYS A 14 21.18 -1.32 -11.96
N GLU A 15 21.27 0.01 -11.93
CA GLU A 15 20.23 0.90 -12.47
C GLU A 15 20.01 0.69 -13.97
N ILE A 16 21.08 0.55 -14.76
CA ILE A 16 20.99 0.33 -16.21
C ILE A 16 20.31 -1.02 -16.52
N LEU A 17 20.70 -2.08 -15.81
CA LEU A 17 20.14 -3.42 -16.02
C LEU A 17 18.67 -3.48 -15.60
N LEU A 18 18.29 -2.80 -14.51
CA LEU A 18 16.90 -2.63 -14.09
C LEU A 18 16.09 -1.85 -15.12
N ALA A 19 16.57 -0.68 -15.56
CA ALA A 19 15.89 0.16 -16.54
C ALA A 19 15.72 -0.55 -17.89
N SER A 20 16.67 -1.41 -18.26
CA SER A 20 16.62 -2.22 -19.48
C SER A 20 15.83 -3.53 -19.34
N ALA A 21 15.25 -3.81 -18.15
CA ALA A 21 14.57 -5.06 -17.81
C ALA A 21 15.39 -6.34 -18.08
N LYS A 22 16.73 -6.28 -17.99
CA LYS A 22 17.63 -7.43 -18.26
C LYS A 22 17.88 -8.25 -16.98
N LEU A 23 16.82 -8.84 -16.44
CA LEU A 23 16.82 -9.48 -15.12
C LEU A 23 17.81 -10.66 -15.00
N ASP A 24 17.95 -11.50 -16.02
CA ASP A 24 18.94 -12.60 -16.00
C ASP A 24 20.37 -12.10 -15.89
N ARG A 25 20.69 -11.00 -16.58
CA ARG A 25 22.02 -10.38 -16.52
C ARG A 25 22.23 -9.73 -15.16
N LEU A 26 21.20 -9.09 -14.61
CA LEU A 26 21.24 -8.51 -13.28
C LEU A 26 21.49 -9.57 -12.21
N TYR A 27 20.79 -10.70 -12.26
CA TYR A 27 21.00 -11.82 -11.33
C TYR A 27 22.45 -12.31 -11.37
N ARG A 28 22.98 -12.59 -12.56
CA ARG A 28 24.37 -13.04 -12.73
C ARG A 28 25.38 -11.99 -12.25
N PHE A 29 25.11 -10.72 -12.52
CA PHE A 29 25.95 -9.62 -12.07
C PHE A 29 26.00 -9.55 -10.54
N LEU A 30 24.85 -9.55 -9.86
CA LEU A 30 24.80 -9.54 -8.40
C LEU A 30 25.49 -10.75 -7.78
N TRP A 31 25.32 -11.94 -8.38
CA TRP A 31 26.00 -13.15 -7.94
C TRP A 31 27.53 -13.08 -8.06
N SER A 32 28.03 -12.28 -9.02
CA SER A 32 29.46 -12.09 -9.23
C SER A 32 30.10 -11.03 -8.32
N LEU A 33 29.29 -10.27 -7.57
CA LEU A 33 29.82 -9.22 -6.69
C LEU A 33 30.54 -9.83 -5.48
N PRO A 34 31.65 -9.21 -5.03
CA PRO A 34 32.34 -9.64 -3.82
C PRO A 34 31.46 -9.41 -2.58
N ASP A 35 31.67 -10.23 -1.55
CA ASP A 35 30.95 -10.09 -0.28
C ASP A 35 31.54 -8.96 0.57
N CYS A 36 31.26 -7.73 0.13
CA CYS A 36 31.77 -6.49 0.69
C CYS A 36 30.60 -5.65 1.22
N PRO A 37 30.54 -5.32 2.52
CA PRO A 37 29.41 -4.59 3.12
C PRO A 37 29.07 -3.28 2.40
N GLN A 38 30.08 -2.54 1.94
CA GLN A 38 29.91 -1.27 1.23
C GLN A 38 29.12 -1.44 -0.08
N ILE A 39 29.38 -2.53 -0.80
CA ILE A 39 28.66 -2.87 -2.04
C ILE A 39 27.28 -3.43 -1.69
N ARG A 40 27.20 -4.36 -0.74
CA ARG A 40 25.94 -5.03 -0.36
C ARG A 40 24.93 -4.08 0.31
N GLN A 41 25.39 -2.99 0.92
CA GLN A 41 24.53 -1.97 1.53
C GLN A 41 24.11 -0.86 0.56
N ASN A 42 24.67 -0.81 -0.65
CA ASN A 42 24.30 0.19 -1.64
C ASN A 42 22.83 0.05 -2.06
N GLU A 43 22.07 1.15 -2.03
CA GLU A 43 20.63 1.13 -2.31
C GLU A 43 20.28 0.54 -3.69
N SER A 44 21.07 0.81 -4.73
CA SER A 44 20.83 0.27 -6.08
C SER A 44 21.01 -1.25 -6.15
N VAL A 45 21.95 -1.79 -5.35
CA VAL A 45 22.15 -3.25 -5.22
C VAL A 45 20.97 -3.87 -4.51
N VAL A 46 20.57 -3.31 -3.36
CA VAL A 46 19.43 -3.82 -2.59
C VAL A 46 18.12 -3.71 -3.36
N LYS A 47 17.91 -2.60 -4.08
CA LYS A 47 16.76 -2.42 -4.97
C LYS A 47 16.72 -3.48 -6.06
N SER A 48 17.88 -3.82 -6.63
CA SER A 48 18.02 -4.93 -7.59
C SER A 48 17.67 -6.27 -6.96
N GLU A 49 18.16 -6.56 -5.75
CA GLU A 49 17.82 -7.77 -4.99
C GLU A 49 16.30 -7.84 -4.74
N CYS A 50 15.66 -6.74 -4.35
CA CYS A 50 14.20 -6.66 -4.15
C CYS A 50 13.44 -7.01 -5.45
N VAL A 51 13.84 -6.44 -6.58
CA VAL A 51 13.19 -6.70 -7.88
C VAL A 51 13.33 -8.17 -8.27
N LEU A 52 14.52 -8.75 -8.10
CA LEU A 52 14.76 -10.16 -8.40
C LEU A 52 13.96 -11.08 -7.47
N ALA A 53 13.89 -10.77 -6.17
CA ALA A 53 13.08 -11.52 -5.21
C ALA A 53 11.59 -11.49 -5.59
N TYR A 54 11.07 -10.33 -6.01
CA TYR A 54 9.70 -10.22 -6.52
C TYR A 54 9.47 -11.06 -7.77
N CYS A 55 10.36 -10.96 -8.77
CA CYS A 55 10.24 -11.69 -10.04
C CYS A 55 10.37 -13.21 -9.85
N GLY A 56 11.20 -13.65 -8.89
CA GLY A 56 11.33 -15.05 -8.51
C GLY A 56 10.17 -15.58 -7.64
N GLY A 57 9.23 -14.72 -7.22
CA GLY A 57 8.15 -15.10 -6.30
C GLY A 57 8.60 -15.29 -4.85
N ASN A 58 9.83 -14.90 -4.51
CA ASN A 58 10.41 -14.97 -3.17
C ASN A 58 9.94 -13.78 -2.33
N TYR A 59 8.63 -13.65 -2.11
CA TYR A 59 8.06 -12.48 -1.43
C TYR A 59 8.53 -12.31 0.01
N ARG A 60 8.84 -13.41 0.72
CA ARG A 60 9.41 -13.35 2.07
C ARG A 60 10.75 -12.60 2.11
N GLU A 61 11.62 -12.87 1.14
CA GLU A 61 12.91 -12.20 1.02
C GLU A 61 12.75 -10.73 0.67
N LEU A 62 11.84 -10.44 -0.28
CA LEU A 62 11.46 -9.06 -0.61
C LEU A 62 11.02 -8.28 0.63
N TYR A 63 10.12 -8.83 1.46
CA TYR A 63 9.64 -8.15 2.66
C TYR A 63 10.78 -7.90 3.65
N ASN A 64 11.62 -8.90 3.90
CA ASN A 64 12.78 -8.74 4.77
C ASN A 64 13.73 -7.63 4.29
N LEU A 65 14.02 -7.56 2.98
CA LEU A 65 14.89 -6.52 2.42
C LEU A 65 14.28 -5.12 2.58
N LEU A 66 12.97 -5.00 2.32
CA LEU A 66 12.25 -3.73 2.43
C LEU A 66 12.09 -3.27 3.87
N GLU A 67 11.93 -4.17 4.84
CA GLU A 67 11.74 -3.82 6.25
C GLU A 67 13.05 -3.57 7.01
N SER A 68 14.17 -4.14 6.56
CA SER A 68 15.44 -4.11 7.30
C SER A 68 16.38 -2.96 6.95
N ARG A 69 16.13 -2.23 5.85
CA ARG A 69 17.07 -1.24 5.31
C ARG A 69 16.38 0.08 5.01
N GLU A 70 17.00 1.18 5.42
CA GLU A 70 16.50 2.51 5.06
C GLU A 70 16.82 2.82 3.61
N PHE A 71 15.87 3.46 2.93
CA PHE A 71 16.04 3.91 1.55
C PHE A 71 15.83 5.41 1.45
N SER A 72 16.57 6.03 0.54
CA SER A 72 16.37 7.41 0.15
C SER A 72 15.01 7.59 -0.55
N THR A 73 14.42 8.77 -0.38
CA THR A 73 13.07 9.11 -0.86
C THR A 73 12.87 8.88 -2.36
N HIS A 74 13.91 9.07 -3.17
CA HIS A 74 13.86 8.85 -4.62
C HIS A 74 13.57 7.38 -4.99
N ASN A 75 13.88 6.42 -4.12
CA ASN A 75 13.59 4.99 -4.32
C ASN A 75 12.22 4.58 -3.77
N HIS A 76 11.61 5.38 -2.88
CA HIS A 76 10.37 5.01 -2.17
C HIS A 76 9.24 4.62 -3.11
N ASN A 77 8.93 5.43 -4.13
CA ASN A 77 7.80 5.16 -5.03
C ASN A 77 7.90 3.78 -5.72
N CYS A 78 9.11 3.42 -6.17
CA CYS A 78 9.40 2.14 -6.81
C CYS A 78 9.21 0.97 -5.82
N LEU A 79 9.80 1.09 -4.64
CA LEU A 79 9.77 0.03 -3.61
C LEU A 79 8.37 -0.14 -3.00
N GLN A 80 7.64 0.95 -2.77
CA GLN A 80 6.23 0.92 -2.34
C GLN A 80 5.36 0.20 -3.38
N THR A 81 5.59 0.46 -4.66
CA THR A 81 4.89 -0.23 -5.75
C THR A 81 5.17 -1.74 -5.70
N LEU A 82 6.42 -2.13 -5.44
CA LEU A 82 6.84 -3.52 -5.35
C LEU A 82 6.20 -4.24 -4.16
N TRP A 83 6.25 -3.63 -2.97
CA TRP A 83 5.58 -4.09 -1.75
C TRP A 83 4.10 -4.39 -1.99
N LEU A 84 3.39 -3.41 -2.58
CA LEU A 84 1.97 -3.54 -2.85
C LEU A 84 1.66 -4.62 -3.87
N LYS A 85 2.44 -4.69 -4.96
CA LYS A 85 2.27 -5.73 -6.00
C LYS A 85 2.48 -7.14 -5.43
N ALA A 86 3.49 -7.34 -4.60
CA ALA A 86 3.75 -8.63 -3.96
C ALA A 86 2.57 -9.09 -3.08
N HIS A 87 2.10 -8.22 -2.18
CA HIS A 87 0.94 -8.56 -1.34
C HIS A 87 -0.36 -8.74 -2.14
N TYR A 88 -0.56 -7.98 -3.23
CA TYR A 88 -1.69 -8.22 -4.12
C TYR A 88 -1.59 -9.60 -4.78
N ALA A 89 -0.42 -9.97 -5.31
CA ALA A 89 -0.20 -11.26 -5.95
C ALA A 89 -0.45 -12.45 -4.99
N GLU A 90 0.04 -12.36 -3.75
CA GLU A 90 -0.24 -13.38 -2.73
C GLU A 90 -1.73 -13.49 -2.41
N ALA A 91 -2.41 -12.35 -2.22
CA ALA A 91 -3.83 -12.32 -1.91
C ALA A 91 -4.70 -12.77 -3.11
N GLU A 92 -4.29 -12.50 -4.34
CA GLU A 92 -4.95 -13.02 -5.56
C GLU A 92 -4.79 -14.53 -5.67
N LYS A 93 -3.57 -15.04 -5.43
CA LYS A 93 -3.28 -16.49 -5.42
C LYS A 93 -4.12 -17.22 -4.37
N GLN A 94 -4.21 -16.69 -3.15
CA GLN A 94 -5.02 -17.28 -2.08
C GLN A 94 -6.52 -17.29 -2.40
N ARG A 95 -7.02 -16.29 -3.13
CA ARG A 95 -8.45 -16.16 -3.45
C ARG A 95 -8.84 -16.84 -4.76
N GLY A 96 -7.88 -17.24 -5.59
CA GLY A 96 -8.11 -17.80 -6.92
C GLY A 96 -8.76 -16.84 -7.91
N ARG A 97 -8.74 -15.52 -7.64
CA ARG A 97 -9.31 -14.50 -8.52
C ARG A 97 -8.67 -13.12 -8.34
N PRO A 98 -8.69 -12.25 -9.37
CA PRO A 98 -8.16 -10.90 -9.28
C PRO A 98 -8.80 -10.05 -8.17
N LEU A 99 -8.02 -9.16 -7.57
CA LEU A 99 -8.51 -8.22 -6.56
C LEU A 99 -9.14 -6.99 -7.22
N GLY A 100 -10.42 -6.78 -6.92
CA GLY A 100 -11.07 -5.48 -7.14
C GLY A 100 -10.60 -4.41 -6.16
N ALA A 101 -11.08 -3.17 -6.33
CA ALA A 101 -10.67 -2.00 -5.55
C ALA A 101 -10.77 -2.21 -4.02
N VAL A 102 -11.88 -2.81 -3.54
CA VAL A 102 -12.08 -3.10 -2.11
C VAL A 102 -11.09 -4.15 -1.60
N GLY A 103 -10.76 -5.14 -2.44
CA GLY A 103 -9.77 -6.15 -2.11
C GLY A 103 -8.39 -5.53 -1.91
N LYS A 104 -7.95 -4.71 -2.88
CA LYS A 104 -6.68 -3.98 -2.79
C LYS A 104 -6.64 -3.04 -1.58
N TYR A 105 -7.74 -2.36 -1.27
CA TYR A 105 -7.85 -1.54 -0.05
C TYR A 105 -7.63 -2.36 1.23
N ARG A 106 -8.27 -3.54 1.34
CA ARG A 106 -8.10 -4.43 2.51
C ARG A 106 -6.66 -4.90 2.66
N VAL A 107 -5.99 -5.22 1.55
CA VAL A 107 -4.58 -5.62 1.55
C VAL A 107 -3.70 -4.48 2.06
N ARG A 108 -3.85 -3.25 1.54
CA ARG A 108 -3.09 -2.07 2.02
C ARG A 108 -3.28 -1.79 3.51
N ARG A 109 -4.49 -2.04 4.02
CA ARG A 109 -4.80 -1.89 5.45
C ARG A 109 -4.19 -2.98 6.32
N LYS A 110 -4.07 -4.20 5.79
CA LYS A 110 -3.48 -5.34 6.51
C LYS A 110 -1.95 -5.29 6.51
N TYR A 111 -1.36 -4.79 5.43
CA TYR A 111 0.07 -4.72 5.20
C TYR A 111 0.46 -3.27 4.84
N PRO A 112 0.53 -2.36 5.84
CA PRO A 112 0.96 -0.98 5.61
C PRO A 112 2.39 -0.93 5.09
N LEU A 113 2.77 0.18 4.47
CA LEU A 113 4.14 0.39 4.01
C LEU A 113 5.09 0.46 5.22
N PRO A 114 6.25 -0.21 5.18
CA PRO A 114 7.24 -0.08 6.24
C PRO A 114 7.90 1.31 6.21
N ARG A 115 8.31 1.80 7.39
CA ARG A 115 8.90 3.15 7.58
C ARG A 115 10.19 3.38 6.78
N THR A 116 10.88 2.31 6.46
CA THR A 116 12.08 2.26 5.62
C THR A 116 11.86 2.75 4.19
N ILE A 117 10.64 2.64 3.67
CA ILE A 117 10.25 3.08 2.31
C ILE A 117 9.10 4.09 2.32
N TRP A 118 8.79 4.68 3.47
CA TRP A 118 7.69 5.62 3.65
C TRP A 118 7.95 6.58 4.80
N ASP A 119 7.93 7.87 4.48
CA ASP A 119 8.13 9.02 5.39
C ASP A 119 7.05 9.19 6.46
N GLY A 120 5.93 8.47 6.36
CA GLY A 120 4.91 8.48 7.39
C GLY A 120 3.78 9.48 7.20
N GLU A 121 3.71 10.17 6.05
CA GLU A 121 2.57 11.04 5.76
C GLU A 121 1.29 10.21 5.55
N GLU A 122 0.50 10.05 6.60
CA GLU A 122 -0.78 9.34 6.52
C GLU A 122 -1.82 10.16 5.75
N THR A 123 -2.25 9.63 4.62
CA THR A 123 -3.52 10.07 4.01
C THR A 123 -4.67 9.64 4.91
N SER A 124 -5.15 10.54 5.76
CA SER A 124 -6.34 10.30 6.58
C SER A 124 -7.58 10.14 5.69
N TYR A 125 -8.02 8.90 5.52
CA TYR A 125 -9.24 8.57 4.78
C TYR A 125 -10.53 8.84 5.57
N CYS A 126 -10.40 9.28 6.83
CA CYS A 126 -11.53 9.66 7.65
C CYS A 126 -11.88 11.13 7.40
N PHE A 127 -13.18 11.43 7.37
CA PHE A 127 -13.61 12.83 7.38
C PHE A 127 -13.11 13.52 8.65
N LYS A 128 -12.83 14.83 8.55
CA LYS A 128 -12.47 15.67 9.70
C LYS A 128 -13.50 15.51 10.81
N GLU A 129 -13.07 15.58 12.07
CA GLU A 129 -13.94 15.39 13.25
C GLU A 129 -15.21 16.25 13.14
N LYS A 130 -15.07 17.54 12.82
CA LYS A 130 -16.20 18.46 12.62
C LYS A 130 -17.24 17.92 11.63
N SER A 131 -16.81 17.46 10.45
CA SER A 131 -17.70 16.88 9.44
C SER A 131 -18.36 15.60 9.94
N ARG A 132 -17.64 14.77 10.72
CA ARG A 132 -18.21 13.55 11.32
C ARG A 132 -19.27 13.86 12.35
N THR A 133 -19.04 14.84 13.22
CA THR A 133 -20.01 15.29 14.23
C THR A 133 -21.29 15.77 13.57
N THR A 134 -21.19 16.68 12.59
CA THR A 134 -22.36 17.18 11.84
C THR A 134 -23.18 16.05 11.20
N LEU A 135 -22.53 15.06 10.57
CA LEU A 135 -23.23 13.93 9.96
C LEU A 135 -23.90 13.02 11.01
N ARG A 136 -23.26 12.80 12.17
CA ARG A 136 -23.82 12.00 13.28
C ARG A 136 -25.03 12.68 13.89
N ASP A 137 -24.93 13.98 14.16
CA ASP A 137 -26.01 14.77 14.73
C ASP A 137 -27.20 14.80 13.77
N TRP A 138 -26.97 14.97 12.47
CA TRP A 138 -28.07 14.87 11.50
C TRP A 138 -28.69 13.48 11.50
N TYR A 139 -27.88 12.44 11.51
CA TYR A 139 -28.36 11.06 11.43
C TYR A 139 -29.26 10.65 12.60
N SER A 140 -28.99 11.14 13.81
CA SER A 140 -29.85 10.86 14.97
C SER A 140 -31.25 11.43 14.83
N HIS A 141 -31.40 12.51 14.06
CA HIS A 141 -32.70 13.13 13.77
C HIS A 141 -33.36 12.53 12.52
N ASN A 142 -32.59 12.40 11.42
CA ASN A 142 -33.09 11.89 10.15
C ASN A 142 -32.05 11.00 9.44
N PRO A 143 -32.21 9.66 9.47
CA PRO A 143 -31.33 8.71 8.77
C PRO A 143 -31.46 8.69 7.24
N TYR A 144 -32.47 9.35 6.67
CA TYR A 144 -32.82 9.31 5.24
C TYR A 144 -32.96 10.72 4.65
N PRO A 145 -31.86 11.49 4.53
CA PRO A 145 -31.91 12.83 3.94
C PRO A 145 -32.28 12.79 2.45
N THR A 146 -33.12 13.74 2.04
CA THR A 146 -33.52 14.05 0.67
C THR A 146 -32.36 14.60 -0.17
N PRO A 147 -32.48 14.67 -1.50
CA PRO A 147 -31.44 15.25 -2.36
C PRO A 147 -31.07 16.71 -2.03
N SER A 148 -32.03 17.50 -1.54
CA SER A 148 -31.78 18.89 -1.11
C SER A 148 -30.99 18.94 0.20
N GLU A 149 -31.40 18.16 1.20
CA GLU A 149 -30.70 18.07 2.49
C GLU A 149 -29.28 17.52 2.32
N LYS A 150 -29.07 16.57 1.41
CA LYS A 150 -27.71 16.09 1.08
C LYS A 150 -26.83 17.21 0.50
N ARG A 151 -27.38 18.13 -0.29
CA ARG A 151 -26.65 19.30 -0.79
C ARG A 151 -26.31 20.28 0.35
N GLN A 152 -27.22 20.49 1.29
CA GLN A 152 -26.97 21.31 2.48
C GLN A 152 -25.88 20.68 3.38
N LEU A 153 -25.93 19.37 3.60
CA LEU A 153 -24.91 18.63 4.32
C LEU A 153 -23.56 18.67 3.62
N SER A 154 -23.55 18.57 2.29
CA SER A 154 -22.33 18.75 1.48
C SER A 154 -21.71 20.13 1.69
N ALA A 155 -22.51 21.19 1.59
CA ALA A 155 -22.06 22.57 1.80
C ALA A 155 -21.53 22.83 3.21
N SER A 156 -22.21 22.33 4.25
CA SER A 156 -21.82 22.54 5.66
C SER A 156 -20.61 21.72 6.09
N THR A 157 -20.44 20.52 5.56
CA THR A 157 -19.35 19.60 5.94
C THR A 157 -18.11 19.72 5.07
N GLY A 158 -18.19 20.41 3.93
CA GLY A 158 -17.15 20.48 2.91
C GLY A 158 -16.92 19.15 2.16
N LEU A 159 -17.82 18.18 2.32
CA LEU A 159 -17.78 16.89 1.64
C LEU A 159 -18.58 16.96 0.34
N THR A 160 -18.30 16.09 -0.62
CA THR A 160 -19.14 15.97 -1.82
C THR A 160 -20.48 15.31 -1.49
N THR A 161 -21.52 15.64 -2.26
CA THR A 161 -22.84 15.00 -2.12
C THR A 161 -22.77 13.48 -2.19
N THR A 162 -21.85 12.93 -2.99
CA THR A 162 -21.58 11.48 -3.07
C THR A 162 -20.99 10.92 -1.78
N GLN A 163 -20.01 11.62 -1.18
CA GLN A 163 -19.44 11.24 0.12
C GLN A 163 -20.50 11.24 1.22
N VAL A 164 -21.35 12.27 1.27
CA VAL A 164 -22.49 12.34 2.20
C VAL A 164 -23.44 11.17 1.96
N SER A 165 -23.88 10.95 0.72
CA SER A 165 -24.78 9.84 0.37
C SER A 165 -24.22 8.47 0.79
N ASN A 166 -22.93 8.24 0.53
CA ASN A 166 -22.24 7.02 0.92
C ASN A 166 -22.11 6.87 2.43
N TRP A 167 -21.88 7.95 3.16
CA TRP A 167 -21.79 7.92 4.62
C TRP A 167 -23.11 7.45 5.24
N PHE A 168 -24.25 8.03 4.82
CA PHE A 168 -25.58 7.64 5.30
C PHE A 168 -25.91 6.20 4.94
N LYS A 169 -25.62 5.78 3.70
CA LYS A 169 -25.78 4.39 3.26
C LYS A 169 -24.98 3.43 4.16
N ASN A 170 -23.69 3.72 4.37
CA ASN A 170 -22.80 2.86 5.15
C ASN A 170 -23.15 2.88 6.65
N ARG A 171 -23.69 3.98 7.18
CA ARG A 171 -24.16 4.03 8.57
C ARG A 171 -25.38 3.14 8.79
N ARG A 172 -26.41 3.24 7.95
CA ARG A 172 -27.59 2.36 8.00
C ARG A 172 -27.24 0.87 7.86
N GLN A 173 -26.27 0.55 7.00
CA GLN A 173 -25.79 -0.83 6.86
C GLN A 173 -25.12 -1.35 8.14
N ARG A 174 -24.37 -0.50 8.85
CA ARG A 174 -23.74 -0.87 10.13
C ARG A 174 -24.75 -1.07 11.24
N ASP A 175 -25.78 -0.22 11.32
CA ASP A 175 -26.83 -0.34 12.33
C ASP A 175 -27.62 -1.65 12.15
N ARG A 176 -28.04 -1.97 10.92
CA ARG A 176 -28.69 -3.27 10.61
C ARG A 176 -27.80 -4.49 10.94
N ALA A 177 -26.50 -4.38 10.69
CA ALA A 177 -25.56 -5.46 11.00
C ALA A 177 -25.29 -5.61 12.51
N ALA A 178 -25.49 -4.56 13.30
CA ALA A 178 -25.43 -4.62 14.76
C ALA A 178 -26.73 -5.22 15.33
N GLU A 179 -27.88 -4.84 14.80
CA GLU A 179 -29.20 -5.40 15.16
C GLU A 179 -29.25 -6.92 14.91
N SER A 180 -28.76 -7.39 13.76
CA SER A 180 -28.76 -8.81 13.43
C SER A 180 -27.83 -9.67 14.31
N LYS A 181 -26.75 -9.08 14.84
CA LYS A 181 -25.87 -9.75 15.82
C LYS A 181 -26.48 -9.84 17.21
N ASN A 182 -27.23 -8.82 17.64
CA ASN A 182 -27.90 -8.84 18.94
C ASN A 182 -29.09 -9.81 18.97
N GLY A 183 -29.79 -9.98 17.84
CA GLY A 183 -30.89 -10.94 17.71
C GLY A 183 -30.47 -12.42 17.65
N SER A 184 -29.20 -12.71 17.38
CA SER A 184 -28.66 -14.09 17.31
C SER A 184 -28.03 -14.57 18.62
N ILE A 185 -27.77 -13.66 19.57
CA ILE A 185 -27.29 -13.99 20.93
C ILE A 185 -28.47 -14.24 21.89
N SER A 186 -29.69 -13.86 21.50
CA SER A 186 -30.91 -13.95 22.32
C SER A 186 -31.82 -15.14 21.96
N LYS A 187 -31.28 -16.18 21.33
CA LYS A 187 -31.98 -17.43 21.04
C LYS A 187 -31.18 -18.63 21.53
#